data_AF-A0A412Q3C7-F1
#
_entry.id   AF-A0A412Q3C7-F1
#
_cell.length_a   1.000
_cell.length_b   1.000
_cell.length_c   1.000
_cell.angle_alpha   90.00
_cell.angle_beta   90.00
_cell.angle_gamma   90.00
#
_symmetry.space_group_name_H-M   'P 1'
#
loop_
_entity.id
_entity.type
_entity.pdbx_description
1 polymer ?
#
loop_
_entity_poly.entity_id
_entity_poly.type
_entity_poly.pdbx_seq_one_letter_code
_entity_poly.pdbx_strand_id
1 'polypeptide(L)' 'MKKYEFTGETKEIKLLFRTAVLHRIRATVSFGFVKIGDLGGWIEKEENLSHEGKAWVCGDAKVWGNAEV' A
#
# COMPACT_ATOMS: atom_id res chain seq x y z
N MET A 1 7.59 -10.29 -10.22
CA MET A 1 7.52 -8.90 -10.72
C MET A 1 6.92 -8.05 -9.63
N LYS A 2 7.50 -6.91 -9.25
CA LYS A 2 6.86 -6.04 -8.26
C LYS A 2 5.66 -5.37 -8.92
N LYS A 3 4.47 -5.51 -8.31
CA LYS A 3 3.20 -4.95 -8.85
C LYS A 3 2.93 -3.50 -8.43
N TYR A 4 3.68 -3.02 -7.44
CA TYR A 4 3.63 -1.64 -6.99
C TYR A 4 4.98 -1.20 -6.44
N GLU A 5 5.10 0.10 -6.22
CA GLU A 5 6.23 0.76 -5.57
C GLU A 5 5.72 1.83 -4.59
N PHE A 6 6.57 2.25 -3.66
CA PHE A 6 6.30 3.43 -2.85
C PHE A 6 6.58 4.70 -3.65
N THR A 7 5.66 5.65 -3.59
CA THR A 7 5.78 6.95 -4.28
C THR A 7 6.80 7.89 -3.62
N GLY A 8 7.18 7.61 -2.37
CA GLY A 8 7.93 8.53 -1.50
C GLY A 8 7.04 9.41 -0.63
N GLU A 9 5.74 9.51 -0.90
CA GLU A 9 4.80 10.19 -0.01
C GLU A 9 4.61 9.37 1.27
N THR A 10 4.70 10.05 2.42
CA THR A 10 4.53 9.44 3.74
C THR A 10 3.47 10.16 4.55
N LYS A 11 2.88 9.42 5.49
CA LYS A 11 1.91 9.94 6.44
C LYS A 11 2.06 9.24 7.78
N GLU A 12 2.15 10.01 8.84
CA GLU A 12 2.10 9.48 10.21
C GLU A 12 0.66 9.30 10.69
N ILE A 13 0.43 8.21 11.40
CA ILE A 13 -0.80 7.97 12.17
C ILE A 13 -0.45 7.66 13.62
N LYS A 14 -1.18 8.27 14.56
CA LYS A 14 -1.07 7.97 15.99
C LYS A 14 -2.01 6.84 16.37
N LEU A 15 -1.45 5.76 16.91
CA LEU A 15 -2.18 4.61 17.45
C LEU A 15 -2.09 4.64 18.98
N LEU A 16 -2.90 3.81 19.65
CA LEU A 16 -3.00 3.79 21.10
C LEU A 16 -1.67 3.55 21.82
N PHE A 17 -0.76 2.78 21.23
CA PHE A 17 0.52 2.38 21.84
C PHE A 17 1.76 2.67 20.98
N ARG A 18 1.60 3.28 19.79
CA ARG A 18 2.71 3.60 18.89
C ARG A 18 2.31 4.62 17.81
N THR A 19 3.28 5.15 17.09
CA THR A 19 3.05 5.85 15.81
C THR A 19 3.42 4.90 14.67
N ALA A 20 2.67 4.93 13.57
CA ALA A 20 3.02 4.24 12.33
C ALA A 20 3.23 5.25 11.22
N VAL A 21 4.27 5.03 10.40
CA VAL A 21 4.51 5.76 9.17
C VAL A 21 3.96 4.91 8.03
N LEU A 22 3.04 5.47 7.25
CA LEU A 22 2.50 4.80 6.08
C LEU A 22 3.08 5.41 4.82
N HIS A 23 3.22 4.57 3.80
CA HIS A 23 3.75 4.91 2.48
C HIS A 23 2.67 4.76 1.43
N ARG A 24 2.50 5.77 0.59
CA ARG A 24 1.55 5.73 -0.53
C ARG A 24 2.11 4.84 -1.64
N ILE A 25 1.30 3.91 -2.14
CA ILE A 25 1.69 3.00 -3.21
C ILE A 25 1.24 3.48 -4.59
N ARG A 26 1.99 3.10 -5.62
CA ARG A 26 1.66 3.28 -7.03
C ARG A 26 1.84 1.97 -7.78
N ALA A 27 0.88 1.59 -8.63
CA ALA A 27 0.97 0.38 -9.44
C ALA A 27 2.07 0.50 -10.50
N THR A 28 2.89 -0.53 -10.64
CA THR A 28 3.98 -0.61 -11.63
C THR A 28 3.61 -1.50 -12.81
N VAL A 29 2.51 -2.24 -12.71
CA VAL A 29 1.95 -3.09 -13.75
C VAL A 29 0.43 -3.05 -13.68
N SER A 30 -0.25 -3.37 -14.79
CA SER A 30 -1.71 -3.50 -14.79
C SER A 30 -2.13 -4.91 -14.35
N PHE A 31 -3.09 -5.02 -13.45
CA PHE A 31 -3.63 -6.30 -12.96
C PHE A 31 -5.04 -6.14 -12.42
N GLY A 32 -5.93 -7.10 -12.73
CA GLY A 32 -7.34 -7.00 -12.35
C GLY A 32 -7.96 -5.73 -12.94
N PHE A 33 -8.40 -4.82 -12.06
CA PHE A 33 -8.95 -3.51 -12.44
C PHE A 33 -7.95 -2.35 -12.27
N VAL A 34 -6.75 -2.63 -11.78
CA VAL A 34 -5.69 -1.64 -11.53
C VAL A 34 -4.85 -1.47 -12.79
N LYS A 35 -4.56 -0.23 -13.17
CA LYS A 35 -3.70 0.12 -14.30
C LYS A 35 -2.34 0.55 -13.80
N ILE A 36 -1.31 0.34 -14.64
CA ILE A 36 0.01 0.90 -14.40
C ILE A 36 -0.07 2.42 -14.15
N GLY A 37 0.61 2.89 -13.11
CA GLY A 37 0.61 4.28 -12.68
C GLY A 37 -0.52 4.66 -11.72
N ASP A 38 -1.53 3.80 -11.51
CA ASP A 38 -2.62 4.10 -10.58
C ASP A 38 -2.09 4.28 -9.15
N LEU A 39 -2.49 5.37 -8.51
CA LEU A 39 -2.25 5.59 -7.09
C LEU A 39 -3.18 4.71 -6.26
N GLY A 40 -2.59 3.87 -5.39
CA GLY A 40 -3.32 3.05 -4.43
C GLY A 40 -3.53 3.78 -3.11
N GLY A 41 -3.68 3.04 -2.02
CA GLY A 41 -3.73 3.59 -0.66
C GLY A 41 -2.39 3.55 0.03
N TRP A 42 -2.43 3.34 1.34
CA TRP A 42 -1.29 3.51 2.23
C TRP A 42 -0.98 2.21 2.95
N ILE A 43 0.28 1.79 2.93
CA ILE A 43 0.73 0.64 3.70
C ILE A 43 1.93 0.99 4.57
N GLU A 44 2.05 0.37 5.74
CA GLU A 44 3.19 0.61 6.64
C GLU A 44 4.47 -0.06 6.13
N LYS A 45 4.35 -1.29 5.64
CA LYS A 45 5.48 -2.11 5.17
C LYS A 45 5.08 -2.93 3.94
N GLU A 46 6.05 -3.37 3.15
CA GLU A 46 5.83 -4.09 1.88
C GLU A 46 5.03 -5.38 2.09
N GLU A 47 5.16 -6.02 3.25
CA GLU A 47 4.43 -7.25 3.61
C GLU A 47 2.92 -7.02 3.80
N ASN A 48 2.47 -5.78 4.03
CA ASN A 48 1.05 -5.49 4.20
C ASN A 48 0.23 -5.64 2.90
N LEU A 49 0.89 -5.68 1.73
CA LEU A 49 0.24 -5.93 0.46
C LEU A 49 1.11 -6.86 -0.38
N SER A 50 0.66 -8.09 -0.58
CA SER A 50 1.42 -9.08 -1.34
C SER A 50 1.66 -8.60 -2.76
N HIS A 51 2.83 -8.87 -3.35
CA HIS A 51 3.06 -8.67 -4.79
C HIS A 51 2.42 -9.76 -5.65
N GLU A 52 1.88 -10.81 -5.05
CA GLU A 52 1.17 -11.87 -5.76
C GLU A 52 -0.33 -11.57 -5.88
N GLY A 53 -0.98 -12.26 -6.81
CA GLY A 53 -2.42 -12.12 -7.03
C GLY A 53 -2.86 -10.72 -7.45
N LYS A 54 -4.14 -10.41 -7.18
CA LYS A 54 -4.81 -9.17 -7.62
C LYS A 54 -5.19 -8.23 -6.47
N ALA A 55 -4.74 -8.53 -5.25
CA ALA A 55 -4.97 -7.69 -4.08
C ALA A 55 -4.49 -6.26 -4.31
N TRP A 56 -5.26 -5.28 -3.84
CA TRP A 56 -4.95 -3.86 -4.00
C TRP A 56 -5.55 -3.05 -2.86
N VAL A 57 -4.77 -2.08 -2.36
CA VAL A 57 -5.27 -1.10 -1.40
C VAL A 57 -5.70 0.13 -2.21
N CYS A 58 -6.99 0.45 -2.21
CA CYS A 58 -7.56 1.54 -3.01
C CYS A 58 -7.70 2.85 -2.23
N GLY A 59 -7.61 3.99 -2.92
CA GLY A 59 -7.99 5.30 -2.39
C GLY A 59 -7.17 5.72 -1.17
N ASP A 60 -7.83 6.07 -0.07
CA ASP A 60 -7.17 6.47 1.19
C ASP A 60 -7.19 5.37 2.27
N ALA A 61 -7.46 4.14 1.87
CA ALA A 61 -7.36 2.98 2.73
C ALA A 61 -5.93 2.85 3.29
N LYS A 62 -5.84 2.37 4.53
CA LYS A 62 -4.59 2.28 5.29
C LYS A 62 -4.47 0.85 5.80
N VAL A 63 -3.32 0.24 5.60
CA VAL A 63 -3.01 -1.11 6.11
C VAL A 63 -1.72 -1.02 6.90
N TRP A 64 -1.72 -1.51 8.14
CA TRP A 64 -0.59 -1.36 9.04
C TRP A 64 -0.52 -2.49 10.06
N GLY A 65 0.61 -2.61 10.76
CA GLY A 65 0.88 -3.67 11.71
C GLY A 65 0.89 -5.03 11.03
N ASN A 66 0.11 -5.96 11.56
CA ASN A 66 0.04 -7.36 11.09
C ASN A 66 -1.10 -7.59 10.08
N ALA A 67 -1.79 -6.54 9.62
CA ALA A 67 -2.79 -6.69 8.57
C ALA A 67 -2.11 -6.93 7.22
N GLU A 68 -2.62 -7.89 6.45
CA GLU A 68 -2.10 -8.27 5.14
C GLU A 68 -3.25 -8.35 4.14
N VAL A 69 -3.00 -7.91 2.91
CA VAL A 69 -3.96 -7.89 1.80
C VAL A 69 -3.39 -8.58 0.57
#